data_AF-A0A2G5TVV8-F1
#
_entry.id   AF-A0A2G5TVV8-F1
#
_cell.length_a   1.000
_cell.length_b   1.000
_cell.length_c   1.000
_cell.angle_alpha   90.00
_cell.angle_beta   90.00
_cell.angle_gamma   90.00
#
_symmetry.space_group_name_H-M   'P 1'
#
loop_
_entity.id
_entity.type
_entity.pdbx_description
1 polymer ?
#
loop_
_entity_poly.entity_id
_entity_poly.type
_entity_poly.pdbx_seq_one_letter_code
_entity_poly.pdbx_strand_id
1 'polypeptide(L)'
;MHQHKSTDSEASSSPGPDTHPRQQSKKSMAVAVVQKPLVTQAHIDSRLIQQMLALHHTRREVYLTINICEDPSFLDLVLEGSNLSKYKRPQPIEWEKTERKLKPWGSLGVLLIVEIVKAMSFYEELLLSDRVILLKNVAFKSHHLSIAFDSFMAKKGRVLAPNGEEMFPDQLFQIAECYDIIMDLLTSPMQPLLELNLTEHEYLLLNMIMICNPALSRLSPSGQEILSKEQQVYAKLLLQVCMMKDAREGPARYGKILAIIEKLERQKDVTNRVVHTLRRKWKPDFHFSEVLTEACRLDHNKSLYMKTEIQDF
;
A
#
# COMPACT_ATOMS: atom_id res chain seq x y z
N MET A 1 18.08 51.36 -77.03
CA MET A 1 16.86 51.40 -77.85
C MET A 1 15.70 51.76 -76.93
N HIS A 2 15.07 52.90 -77.23
CA HIS A 2 13.72 53.39 -76.88
C HIS A 2 13.15 53.05 -75.48
N GLN A 3 13.00 54.06 -74.60
CA GLN A 3 11.83 54.98 -74.51
C GLN A 3 10.54 54.21 -74.19
N HIS A 4 9.70 54.58 -73.24
CA HIS A 4 9.39 55.88 -72.65
C HIS A 4 8.58 55.62 -71.35
N LYS A 5 8.86 56.34 -70.25
CA LYS A 5 8.02 57.44 -69.68
C LYS A 5 6.66 56.96 -69.14
N SER A 6 6.14 57.39 -67.99
CA SER A 6 6.48 58.47 -67.05
C SER A 6 5.35 58.43 -65.98
N THR A 7 5.64 58.58 -64.68
CA THR A 7 5.40 59.80 -63.85
C THR A 7 3.93 60.16 -63.67
N ASP A 8 3.45 60.73 -62.59
CA ASP A 8 3.96 61.21 -61.30
C ASP A 8 2.68 61.62 -60.52
N SER A 9 2.80 61.82 -59.21
CA SER A 9 2.26 63.01 -58.52
C SER A 9 2.79 62.95 -57.09
N GLU A 10 3.78 63.81 -56.78
CA GLU A 10 3.60 65.08 -56.02
C GLU A 10 3.41 64.85 -54.51
N ALA A 11 3.99 65.59 -53.57
CA ALA A 11 5.02 66.62 -53.47
C ALA A 11 5.40 66.69 -51.98
N SER A 12 6.67 66.88 -51.61
CA SER A 12 7.24 68.07 -50.91
C SER A 12 6.29 68.72 -49.88
N SER A 13 6.64 69.03 -48.63
CA SER A 13 7.82 69.78 -48.18
C SER A 13 7.81 69.97 -46.65
N SER A 14 9.02 70.19 -46.11
CA SER A 14 9.50 70.53 -44.75
C SER A 14 8.88 71.80 -44.09
N PRO A 15 9.45 72.36 -42.99
CA PRO A 15 9.50 71.90 -41.59
C PRO A 15 9.04 73.00 -40.59
N GLY A 16 8.77 72.66 -39.33
CA GLY A 16 8.49 73.69 -38.30
C GLY A 16 8.32 73.13 -36.88
N PRO A 17 8.57 73.93 -35.84
CA PRO A 17 9.37 73.52 -34.68
C PRO A 17 8.55 73.22 -33.42
N ASP A 18 9.28 72.74 -32.41
CA ASP A 18 8.90 72.72 -31.00
C ASP A 18 7.81 71.74 -30.57
N THR A 19 8.27 70.69 -29.90
CA THR A 19 7.98 70.35 -28.49
C THR A 19 8.12 68.85 -28.36
N HIS A 20 9.09 68.37 -27.56
CA HIS A 20 9.14 66.96 -27.18
C HIS A 20 7.87 66.59 -26.38
N PRO A 21 6.98 65.71 -26.87
CA PRO A 21 5.99 65.09 -26.01
C PRO A 21 6.63 63.82 -25.44
N ARG A 22 6.63 63.74 -24.11
CA ARG A 22 6.83 62.53 -23.31
C ARG A 22 6.43 61.27 -24.08
N GLN A 23 7.41 60.39 -24.27
CA GLN A 23 7.23 59.02 -24.71
C GLN A 23 6.38 58.27 -23.67
N GLN A 24 5.05 58.38 -23.74
CA GLN A 24 4.17 57.45 -23.06
C GLN A 24 4.19 56.16 -23.88
N SER A 25 5.15 55.29 -23.56
CA SER A 25 5.02 53.89 -23.93
C SER A 25 3.74 53.40 -23.27
N LYS A 26 2.69 53.15 -24.05
CA LYS A 26 1.59 52.29 -23.61
C LYS A 26 2.21 50.90 -23.43
N LYS A 27 2.75 50.64 -22.24
CA LYS A 27 2.93 49.27 -21.74
C LYS A 27 1.51 48.71 -21.65
N SER A 28 1.05 48.09 -22.73
CA SER A 28 -0.01 47.11 -22.66
C SER A 28 0.47 46.09 -21.63
N MET A 29 -0.11 46.13 -20.43
CA MET A 29 -0.04 45.00 -19.52
C MET A 29 -0.82 43.89 -20.21
N ALA A 30 -0.12 43.10 -21.02
CA ALA A 30 -0.57 41.77 -21.36
C ALA A 30 -0.63 41.03 -20.02
N VAL A 31 -1.82 41.03 -19.41
CA VAL A 31 -2.14 40.11 -18.33
C VAL A 31 -2.00 38.74 -18.97
N ALA A 32 -0.85 38.09 -18.75
CA ALA A 32 -0.69 36.69 -19.07
C ALA A 32 -1.70 35.96 -18.20
N VAL A 33 -2.87 35.67 -18.77
CA VAL A 33 -3.83 34.75 -18.20
C VAL A 33 -3.12 33.41 -18.23
N VAL A 34 -2.43 33.08 -17.15
CA VAL A 34 -1.96 31.72 -16.91
C VAL A 34 -3.22 30.90 -16.79
N GLN A 35 -3.61 30.25 -17.89
CA GLN A 35 -4.66 29.24 -17.86
C GLN A 35 -4.19 28.17 -16.89
N LYS A 36 -4.64 28.24 -15.64
CA LYS A 36 -4.47 27.14 -14.70
C LYS A 36 -5.14 25.93 -15.34
N PRO A 37 -4.44 24.78 -15.46
CA PRO A 37 -5.04 23.58 -16.01
C PRO A 37 -6.34 23.27 -15.25
N LEU A 38 -7.42 23.02 -15.97
CA LEU A 38 -8.67 22.53 -15.39
C LEU A 38 -8.42 21.13 -14.82
N VAL A 39 -8.20 21.05 -13.51
CA VAL A 39 -8.08 19.78 -12.79
C VAL A 39 -9.50 19.21 -12.65
N THR A 40 -9.82 18.19 -13.45
CA THR A 40 -11.12 17.49 -13.36
C THR A 40 -11.05 16.35 -12.33
N GLN A 41 -12.20 15.84 -11.88
CA GLN A 41 -12.26 14.68 -11.00
C GLN A 41 -11.52 13.47 -11.60
N ALA A 42 -11.65 13.23 -12.91
CA ALA A 42 -10.93 12.16 -13.58
C ALA A 42 -9.39 12.31 -13.52
N HIS A 43 -8.88 13.54 -13.52
CA HIS A 43 -7.44 13.78 -13.33
C HIS A 43 -7.00 13.45 -11.91
N ILE A 44 -7.81 13.80 -10.90
CA ILE A 44 -7.54 13.49 -9.49
C ILE A 44 -7.53 11.97 -9.28
N ASP A 45 -8.57 11.31 -9.77
CA ASP A 45 -8.76 9.86 -9.69
C ASP A 45 -7.58 9.10 -10.33
N SER A 46 -7.17 9.54 -11.53
CA SER A 46 -6.00 8.98 -12.22
C SER A 46 -4.72 9.17 -11.42
N ARG A 47 -4.48 10.37 -10.88
CA ARG A 47 -3.29 10.64 -10.06
C ARG A 47 -3.24 9.77 -8.80
N LEU A 48 -4.38 9.57 -8.14
CA LEU A 48 -4.48 8.72 -6.96
C LEU A 48 -4.13 7.27 -7.29
N ILE A 49 -4.66 6.74 -8.40
CA ILE A 49 -4.33 5.41 -8.90
C ILE A 49 -2.84 5.29 -9.22
N GLN A 50 -2.25 6.27 -9.91
CA GLN A 50 -0.82 6.27 -10.23
C GLN A 50 0.05 6.30 -8.98
N GLN A 51 -0.35 7.03 -7.93
CA GLN A 51 0.35 7.03 -6.64
C GLN A 51 0.30 5.65 -5.99
N MET A 52 -0.86 5.00 -5.96
CA MET A 52 -0.99 3.64 -5.41
C MET A 52 -0.15 2.62 -6.18
N LEU A 53 -0.13 2.71 -7.51
CA LEU A 53 0.72 1.87 -8.38
C LEU A 53 2.21 2.07 -8.07
N ALA A 54 2.66 3.32 -7.96
CA ALA A 54 4.06 3.63 -7.64
C ALA A 54 4.48 3.09 -6.26
N LEU A 55 3.60 3.19 -5.27
CA LEU A 55 3.81 2.63 -3.93
C LEU A 55 3.81 1.09 -3.95
N HIS A 56 2.91 0.46 -4.70
CA HIS A 56 2.87 -0.98 -4.86
C HIS A 56 4.12 -1.54 -5.56
N HIS A 57 4.59 -0.88 -6.63
CA HIS A 57 5.85 -1.21 -7.27
C HIS A 57 7.03 -1.06 -6.31
N THR A 58 7.09 0.05 -5.56
CA THR A 58 8.13 0.26 -4.55
C THR A 58 8.12 -0.85 -3.50
N ARG A 59 6.94 -1.26 -3.02
CA ARG A 59 6.81 -2.39 -2.08
C ARG A 59 7.40 -3.67 -2.69
N ARG A 60 7.04 -4.02 -3.94
CA ARG A 60 7.54 -5.24 -4.60
C ARG A 60 9.07 -5.24 -4.73
N GLU A 61 9.61 -4.14 -5.23
CA GLU A 61 11.07 -3.96 -5.41
C GLU A 61 11.80 -4.11 -4.08
N VAL A 62 11.35 -3.42 -3.03
CA VAL A 62 12.01 -3.48 -1.73
C VAL A 62 11.81 -4.85 -1.07
N TYR A 63 10.67 -5.51 -1.28
CA TYR A 63 10.42 -6.82 -0.66
C TYR A 63 11.36 -7.91 -1.17
N LEU A 64 11.81 -7.82 -2.43
CA LEU A 64 12.83 -8.72 -2.98
C LEU A 64 14.14 -8.65 -2.19
N THR A 65 14.54 -7.45 -1.77
CA THR A 65 15.86 -7.20 -1.21
C THR A 65 15.86 -7.03 0.30
N ILE A 66 14.73 -6.69 0.93
CA ILE A 66 14.67 -6.35 2.36
C ILE A 66 15.30 -7.45 3.21
N ASN A 67 16.17 -7.01 4.12
CA ASN A 67 16.94 -7.89 4.99
C ASN A 67 17.30 -7.10 6.25
N ILE A 68 16.45 -7.22 7.29
CA ILE A 68 16.58 -6.50 8.55
C ILE A 68 16.32 -7.45 9.73
N CYS A 69 17.12 -7.33 10.79
CA CYS A 69 17.00 -8.16 11.99
C CYS A 69 16.19 -7.49 13.10
N GLU A 70 15.97 -6.18 13.01
CA GLU A 70 15.24 -5.41 14.00
C GLU A 70 13.83 -5.96 14.22
N ASP A 71 13.35 -5.80 15.45
CA ASP A 71 12.05 -6.31 15.89
C ASP A 71 11.19 -5.21 16.55
N PRO A 72 10.86 -4.14 15.81
CA PRO A 72 10.14 -3.03 16.39
C PRO A 72 8.67 -3.39 16.69
N SER A 73 8.10 -2.77 17.72
CA SER A 73 6.65 -2.73 17.92
C SER A 73 5.98 -1.77 16.93
N PHE A 74 4.65 -1.80 16.83
CA PHE A 74 3.94 -0.77 16.06
C PHE A 74 4.11 0.63 16.66
N LEU A 75 4.30 0.74 17.98
CA LEU A 75 4.57 2.02 18.62
C LEU A 75 5.93 2.58 18.19
N ASP A 76 6.97 1.75 18.18
CA ASP A 76 8.31 2.14 17.74
C ASP A 76 8.25 2.64 16.28
N LEU A 77 7.59 1.89 15.40
CA LEU A 77 7.42 2.26 14.00
C LEU A 77 6.66 3.57 13.78
N VAL A 78 5.73 3.92 14.66
CA VAL A 78 5.00 5.20 14.60
C VAL A 78 5.86 6.35 15.08
N LEU A 79 6.68 6.14 16.11
CA LEU A 79 7.60 7.14 16.67
C LEU A 79 8.78 7.42 15.73
N GLU A 80 9.19 6.42 14.96
CA GLU A 80 10.24 6.56 13.96
C GLU A 80 9.74 7.29 12.70
N GLY A 81 10.65 7.92 11.97
CA GLY A 81 10.41 8.40 10.60
C GLY A 81 10.24 7.23 9.60
N SER A 82 10.19 7.53 8.30
CA SER A 82 10.18 6.45 7.30
C SER A 82 11.49 5.66 7.31
N ASN A 83 11.40 4.34 7.40
CA ASN A 83 12.52 3.40 7.30
C ASN A 83 12.76 2.88 5.88
N LEU A 84 12.02 3.37 4.88
CA LEU A 84 12.10 2.85 3.52
C LEU A 84 13.51 2.95 2.90
N SER A 85 14.28 4.00 3.24
CA SER A 85 15.66 4.17 2.79
C SER A 85 16.60 3.10 3.34
N LYS A 86 16.40 2.70 4.61
CA LYS A 86 17.11 1.60 5.27
C LYS A 86 16.75 0.27 4.61
N TYR A 87 15.46 0.03 4.36
CA TYR A 87 15.00 -1.22 3.73
C TYR A 87 15.50 -1.40 2.29
N LYS A 88 15.71 -0.29 1.57
CA LYS A 88 16.31 -0.26 0.22
C LYS A 88 17.82 -0.57 0.18
N ARG A 89 18.49 -0.56 1.34
CA ARG A 89 19.95 -0.79 1.45
C ARG A 89 20.20 -1.90 2.48
N PRO A 90 19.73 -3.12 2.20
CA PRO A 90 19.85 -4.24 3.13
C PRO A 90 21.31 -4.56 3.38
N GLN A 91 21.63 -4.94 4.61
CA GLN A 91 22.91 -5.58 4.92
C GLN A 91 22.77 -7.10 4.67
N PRO A 92 23.86 -7.79 4.29
CA PRO A 92 23.86 -9.25 4.28
C PRO A 92 23.54 -9.81 5.67
N ILE A 93 22.60 -10.75 5.73
CA ILE A 93 22.23 -11.46 6.96
C ILE A 93 22.23 -12.94 6.62
N GLU A 94 23.03 -13.69 7.37
CA GLU A 94 23.01 -15.16 7.34
C GLU A 94 21.97 -15.65 8.35
N TRP A 95 20.73 -15.82 7.90
CA TRP A 95 19.59 -16.16 8.77
C TRP A 95 19.82 -17.39 9.65
N GLU A 96 20.50 -18.42 9.13
CA GLU A 96 20.85 -19.65 9.86
C GLU A 96 21.75 -19.40 11.08
N LYS A 97 22.52 -18.31 11.09
CA LYS A 97 23.36 -17.90 12.22
C LYS A 97 22.63 -17.01 13.23
N THR A 98 21.45 -16.50 12.88
CA THR A 98 20.61 -15.71 13.80
C THR A 98 19.81 -16.60 14.74
N GLU A 99 19.29 -16.02 15.83
CA GLU A 99 18.35 -16.71 16.73
C GLU A 99 17.06 -17.15 16.03
N ARG A 100 16.65 -16.39 15.00
CA ARG A 100 15.45 -16.65 14.19
C ARG A 100 15.59 -17.86 13.29
N LYS A 101 16.82 -18.21 12.88
CA LYS A 101 17.19 -19.29 11.94
C LYS A 101 16.65 -19.15 10.52
N LEU A 102 15.42 -18.65 10.37
CA LEU A 102 14.74 -18.43 9.12
C LEU A 102 14.57 -16.94 8.83
N LYS A 103 14.54 -16.60 7.54
CA LYS A 103 14.12 -15.27 7.09
C LYS A 103 12.62 -15.07 7.39
N PRO A 104 12.23 -14.04 8.16
CA PRO A 104 10.84 -13.84 8.58
C PRO A 104 10.06 -13.09 7.51
N TRP A 105 9.81 -13.72 6.36
CA TRP A 105 9.15 -13.09 5.21
C TRP A 105 7.85 -12.36 5.57
N GLY A 106 7.01 -12.96 6.41
CA GLY A 106 5.76 -12.35 6.87
C GLY A 106 5.99 -11.02 7.62
N SER A 107 6.92 -11.00 8.57
CA SER A 107 7.27 -9.80 9.34
C SER A 107 7.85 -8.70 8.45
N LEU A 108 8.78 -9.06 7.56
CA LEU A 108 9.38 -8.13 6.61
C LEU A 108 8.33 -7.50 5.69
N GLY A 109 7.34 -8.28 5.27
CA GLY A 109 6.20 -7.79 4.49
C GLY A 109 5.32 -6.82 5.27
N VAL A 110 5.05 -7.09 6.55
CA VAL A 110 4.30 -6.17 7.44
C VAL A 110 5.04 -4.85 7.61
N LEU A 111 6.36 -4.87 7.83
CA LEU A 111 7.18 -3.66 7.95
C LEU A 111 7.13 -2.80 6.68
N LEU A 112 7.08 -3.43 5.50
CA LEU A 112 6.91 -2.69 4.25
C LEU A 112 5.53 -2.06 4.12
N ILE A 113 4.47 -2.77 4.50
CA ILE A 113 3.13 -2.18 4.49
C ILE A 113 3.04 -0.97 5.40
N VAL A 114 3.70 -1.00 6.56
CA VAL A 114 3.79 0.17 7.45
C VAL A 114 4.36 1.37 6.70
N GLU A 115 5.46 1.21 5.97
CA GLU A 115 6.04 2.29 5.16
C GLU A 115 5.13 2.79 4.05
N ILE A 116 4.37 1.89 3.41
CA ILE A 116 3.38 2.26 2.40
C ILE A 116 2.25 3.09 3.01
N VAL A 117 1.74 2.71 4.19
CA VAL A 117 0.69 3.47 4.89
C VAL A 117 1.22 4.83 5.35
N LYS A 118 2.45 4.90 5.87
CA LYS A 118 3.10 6.16 6.28
C LYS A 118 3.29 7.14 5.12
N ALA A 119 3.39 6.64 3.88
CA ALA A 119 3.49 7.47 2.68
C ALA A 119 2.16 8.08 2.21
N MET A 120 1.03 7.69 2.81
CA MET A 120 -0.28 8.24 2.48
C MET A 120 -0.50 9.60 3.12
N SER A 121 -1.14 10.53 2.41
CA SER A 121 -1.32 11.91 2.87
C SER A 121 -2.10 12.01 4.18
N PHE A 122 -3.12 11.18 4.36
CA PHE A 122 -3.97 11.20 5.55
C PHE A 122 -3.25 10.72 6.81
N TYR A 123 -2.13 10.01 6.68
CA TYR A 123 -1.46 9.38 7.83
C TYR A 123 -0.97 10.43 8.83
N GLU A 124 -0.43 11.55 8.31
CA GLU A 124 0.07 12.63 9.16
C GLU A 124 -1.04 13.46 9.82
N GLU A 125 -2.27 13.36 9.33
CA GLU A 125 -3.45 14.00 9.91
C GLU A 125 -3.96 13.25 11.16
N LEU A 126 -3.61 11.97 11.30
CA LEU A 126 -4.02 11.16 12.44
C LEU A 126 -3.21 11.48 13.70
N LEU A 127 -3.87 11.37 14.86
CA LEU A 127 -3.20 11.38 16.15
C LEU A 127 -2.23 10.19 16.26
N LEU A 128 -1.17 10.34 17.03
CA LEU A 128 -0.18 9.27 17.26
C LEU A 128 -0.84 7.97 17.73
N SER A 129 -1.80 8.06 18.66
CA SER A 129 -2.57 6.90 19.14
C SER A 129 -3.38 6.23 18.01
N ASP A 130 -3.97 7.02 17.13
CA ASP A 130 -4.76 6.51 16.00
C ASP A 130 -3.86 5.86 14.94
N ARG A 131 -2.65 6.38 14.72
CA ARG A 131 -1.65 5.76 13.83
C ARG A 131 -1.25 4.36 14.31
N VAL A 132 -1.02 4.20 15.62
CA VAL A 132 -0.73 2.88 16.21
C VAL A 132 -1.92 1.94 16.03
N ILE A 133 -3.14 2.40 16.33
CA ILE A 133 -4.37 1.61 16.16
C ILE A 133 -4.55 1.19 14.70
N LEU A 134 -4.36 2.12 13.76
CA LEU A 134 -4.46 1.87 12.33
C LEU A 134 -3.49 0.76 11.91
N LEU A 135 -2.17 0.97 12.10
CA LEU A 135 -1.14 0.06 11.62
C LEU A 135 -1.29 -1.34 12.23
N LYS A 136 -1.54 -1.43 13.54
CA LYS A 136 -1.74 -2.69 14.26
C LYS A 136 -2.90 -3.51 13.70
N ASN A 137 -3.95 -2.85 13.22
CA ASN A 137 -5.13 -3.54 12.71
C ASN A 137 -5.07 -3.86 11.22
N VAL A 138 -4.30 -3.11 10.41
CA VAL A 138 -4.37 -3.21 8.94
C VAL A 138 -3.11 -3.77 8.27
N ALA A 139 -1.92 -3.58 8.86
CA ALA A 139 -0.66 -3.87 8.16
C ALA A 139 -0.53 -5.34 7.79
N PHE A 140 -0.88 -6.25 8.71
CA PHE A 140 -0.88 -7.69 8.47
C PHE A 140 -1.83 -8.14 7.36
N LYS A 141 -3.07 -7.62 7.37
CA LYS A 141 -4.09 -7.97 6.36
C LYS A 141 -3.72 -7.44 4.98
N SER A 142 -3.23 -6.20 4.91
CA SER A 142 -2.75 -5.59 3.67
C SER A 142 -1.52 -6.32 3.12
N HIS A 143 -0.63 -6.82 3.99
CA HIS A 143 0.48 -7.66 3.55
C HIS A 143 -0.02 -8.98 2.94
N HIS A 144 -0.93 -9.69 3.61
CA HIS A 144 -1.50 -10.94 3.12
C HIS A 144 -2.21 -10.77 1.77
N LEU A 145 -3.03 -9.72 1.64
CA LEU A 145 -3.70 -9.41 0.37
C LEU A 145 -2.67 -9.11 -0.73
N SER A 146 -1.62 -8.35 -0.41
CA SER A 146 -0.59 -7.96 -1.38
C SER A 146 0.24 -9.14 -1.88
N ILE A 147 0.69 -10.04 -0.99
CA ILE A 147 1.50 -11.20 -1.41
C ILE A 147 0.67 -12.27 -2.11
N ALA A 148 -0.62 -12.40 -1.75
CA ALA A 148 -1.58 -13.22 -2.48
C ALA A 148 -1.81 -12.68 -3.90
N PHE A 149 -1.95 -11.36 -4.05
CA PHE A 149 -2.09 -10.72 -5.34
C PHE A 149 -0.83 -10.89 -6.20
N ASP A 150 0.36 -10.69 -5.64
CA ASP A 150 1.62 -10.92 -6.35
C ASP A 150 1.71 -12.36 -6.90
N SER A 151 1.38 -13.34 -6.07
CA SER A 151 1.42 -14.76 -6.43
C SER A 151 0.35 -15.11 -7.46
N PHE A 152 -0.84 -14.51 -7.36
CA PHE A 152 -1.92 -14.62 -8.35
C PHE A 152 -1.49 -14.09 -9.72
N MET A 153 -0.91 -12.89 -9.76
CA MET A 153 -0.40 -12.27 -11.00
C MET A 153 0.73 -13.09 -11.62
N ALA A 154 1.58 -13.70 -10.78
CA ALA A 154 2.63 -14.63 -11.20
C ALA A 154 2.11 -16.04 -11.56
N LYS A 155 0.77 -16.25 -11.59
CA LYS A 155 0.10 -17.52 -11.90
C LYS A 155 0.58 -18.69 -11.04
N LYS A 156 0.86 -18.43 -9.77
CA LYS A 156 1.25 -19.45 -8.79
C LYS A 156 0.00 -20.09 -8.19
N GLY A 157 0.12 -21.36 -7.79
CA GLY A 157 -0.96 -22.09 -7.12
C GLY A 157 -1.08 -21.80 -5.62
N ARG A 158 -0.10 -21.10 -5.05
CA ARG A 158 -0.02 -20.71 -3.63
C ARG A 158 0.82 -19.44 -3.47
N VAL A 159 0.71 -18.81 -2.31
CA VAL A 159 1.56 -17.69 -1.89
C VAL A 159 3.02 -18.16 -1.82
N LEU A 160 3.92 -17.39 -2.42
CA LEU A 160 5.38 -17.60 -2.37
C LEU A 160 6.08 -16.36 -1.82
N ALA A 161 7.34 -16.53 -1.44
CA ALA A 161 8.23 -15.42 -1.12
C ALA A 161 8.44 -14.53 -2.37
N PRO A 162 8.80 -13.24 -2.21
CA PRO A 162 8.92 -12.32 -3.33
C PRO A 162 9.96 -12.76 -4.37
N ASN A 163 11.00 -13.49 -3.96
CA ASN A 163 12.01 -14.08 -4.84
C ASN A 163 11.55 -15.38 -5.53
N GLY A 164 10.32 -15.86 -5.26
CA GLY A 164 9.76 -17.08 -5.81
C GLY A 164 10.05 -18.35 -5.01
N GLU A 165 10.75 -18.26 -3.88
CA GLU A 165 11.00 -19.39 -2.98
C GLU A 165 9.78 -19.69 -2.08
N GLU A 166 9.83 -20.80 -1.36
CA GLU A 166 8.82 -21.13 -0.36
C GLU A 166 8.89 -20.18 0.84
N MET A 167 7.72 -19.83 1.37
CA MET A 167 7.61 -18.99 2.59
C MET A 167 8.05 -19.74 3.85
N PHE A 168 8.01 -21.07 3.80
CA PHE A 168 8.32 -21.97 4.91
C PHE A 168 9.37 -22.99 4.44
N PRO A 169 10.26 -23.46 5.33
CA PRO A 169 11.25 -24.47 4.98
C PRO A 169 10.61 -25.84 4.71
N ASP A 170 11.23 -26.62 3.82
CA ASP A 170 10.75 -27.93 3.33
C ASP A 170 10.43 -28.92 4.46
N GLN A 171 11.19 -28.89 5.56
CA GLN A 171 11.01 -29.79 6.69
C GLN A 171 9.65 -29.63 7.35
N LEU A 172 9.05 -28.43 7.32
CA LEU A 172 7.71 -28.21 7.87
C LEU A 172 6.62 -28.88 7.04
N PHE A 173 6.82 -29.01 5.74
CA PHE A 173 5.89 -29.73 4.87
C PHE A 173 5.93 -31.24 5.06
N GLN A 174 6.96 -31.77 5.73
CA GLN A 174 7.04 -33.18 6.11
C GLN A 174 6.32 -33.52 7.41
N ILE A 175 5.91 -32.50 8.18
CA ILE A 175 5.11 -32.67 9.40
C ILE A 175 3.64 -32.51 9.01
N ALA A 176 2.89 -33.62 8.96
CA ALA A 176 1.51 -33.64 8.44
C ALA A 176 0.61 -32.51 9.01
N GLU A 177 0.66 -32.28 10.32
CA GLU A 177 -0.15 -31.24 10.97
C GLU A 177 0.30 -29.81 10.63
N CYS A 178 1.59 -29.61 10.33
CA CYS A 178 2.11 -28.34 9.82
C CYS A 178 1.73 -28.15 8.34
N TYR A 179 1.82 -29.21 7.54
CA TYR A 179 1.49 -29.18 6.11
C TYR A 179 0.08 -28.64 5.88
N ASP A 180 -0.94 -29.23 6.51
CA ASP A 180 -2.34 -28.85 6.28
C ASP A 180 -2.60 -27.38 6.62
N ILE A 181 -2.08 -26.90 7.75
CA ILE A 181 -2.30 -25.52 8.19
C ILE A 181 -1.49 -24.51 7.38
N ILE A 182 -0.26 -24.84 6.99
CA ILE A 182 0.56 -23.99 6.13
C ILE A 182 -0.08 -23.90 4.74
N MET A 183 -0.59 -25.00 4.19
CA MET A 183 -1.26 -24.98 2.89
C MET A 183 -2.56 -24.19 2.93
N ASP A 184 -3.35 -24.23 4.01
CA ASP A 184 -4.51 -23.33 4.20
C ASP A 184 -4.06 -21.85 4.20
N LEU A 185 -3.00 -21.52 4.93
CA LEU A 185 -2.45 -20.15 4.98
C LEU A 185 -1.99 -19.67 3.59
N LEU A 186 -1.34 -20.53 2.80
CA LEU A 186 -0.74 -20.13 1.53
C LEU A 186 -1.73 -20.14 0.35
N THR A 187 -2.81 -20.92 0.40
CA THR A 187 -3.72 -21.07 -0.75
C THR A 187 -5.02 -20.28 -0.58
N SER A 188 -5.56 -20.23 0.62
CA SER A 188 -6.88 -19.62 0.84
C SER A 188 -6.98 -18.11 0.59
N PRO A 189 -5.93 -17.28 0.79
CA PRO A 189 -5.98 -15.87 0.40
C PRO A 189 -6.14 -15.66 -1.10
N MET A 190 -5.70 -16.63 -1.92
CA MET A 190 -5.69 -16.52 -3.38
C MET A 190 -7.03 -16.88 -4.01
N GLN A 191 -7.84 -17.73 -3.37
CA GLN A 191 -9.14 -18.18 -3.87
C GLN A 191 -10.04 -17.04 -4.36
N PRO A 192 -10.33 -15.99 -3.55
CA PRO A 192 -11.17 -14.89 -4.03
C PRO A 192 -10.58 -14.12 -5.22
N LEU A 193 -9.25 -14.04 -5.32
CA LEU A 193 -8.57 -13.34 -6.41
C LEU A 193 -8.74 -14.10 -7.74
N LEU A 194 -8.63 -15.43 -7.67
CA LEU A 194 -8.86 -16.34 -8.78
C LEU A 194 -10.34 -16.33 -9.21
N GLU A 195 -11.26 -16.47 -8.25
CA GLU A 195 -12.71 -16.49 -8.50
C GLU A 195 -13.20 -15.22 -9.23
N LEU A 196 -12.66 -14.06 -8.87
CA LEU A 196 -13.07 -12.77 -9.42
C LEU A 196 -12.22 -12.29 -10.60
N ASN A 197 -11.11 -12.99 -10.89
CA ASN A 197 -10.04 -12.53 -11.77
C ASN A 197 -9.72 -11.06 -11.48
N LEU A 198 -9.28 -10.80 -10.24
CA LEU A 198 -9.15 -9.45 -9.71
C LEU A 198 -8.08 -8.68 -10.47
N THR A 199 -8.40 -7.45 -10.89
CA THR A 199 -7.44 -6.58 -11.56
C THR A 199 -6.58 -5.84 -10.54
N GLU A 200 -5.42 -5.31 -10.98
CA GLU A 200 -4.51 -4.54 -10.11
C GLU A 200 -5.19 -3.30 -9.54
N HIS A 201 -5.94 -2.55 -10.36
CA HIS A 201 -6.70 -1.40 -9.90
C HIS A 201 -7.72 -1.76 -8.81
N GLU A 202 -8.47 -2.85 -9.00
CA GLU A 202 -9.45 -3.32 -8.02
C GLU A 202 -8.78 -3.77 -6.72
N TYR A 203 -7.65 -4.48 -6.81
CA TYR A 203 -6.85 -4.86 -5.65
C TYR A 203 -6.35 -3.64 -4.87
N LEU A 204 -5.76 -2.65 -5.54
CA LEU A 204 -5.21 -1.47 -4.87
C LEU A 204 -6.30 -0.69 -4.15
N LEU A 205 -7.44 -0.48 -4.82
CA LEU A 205 -8.58 0.21 -4.23
C LEU A 205 -9.20 -0.57 -3.06
N LEU A 206 -9.38 -1.88 -3.20
CA LEU A 206 -9.81 -2.76 -2.11
C LEU A 206 -8.87 -2.66 -0.91
N ASN A 207 -7.56 -2.67 -1.15
CA ASN A 207 -6.56 -2.59 -0.09
C ASN A 207 -6.67 -1.26 0.67
N MET A 208 -6.87 -0.14 -0.05
CA MET A 208 -7.08 1.16 0.58
C MET A 208 -8.40 1.27 1.34
N ILE A 209 -9.49 0.69 0.83
CA ILE A 209 -10.78 0.62 1.56
C ILE A 209 -10.61 -0.13 2.88
N MET A 210 -9.83 -1.22 2.88
CA MET A 210 -9.53 -2.02 4.06
C MET A 210 -8.61 -1.29 5.06
N ILE A 211 -7.63 -0.53 4.56
CA ILE A 211 -6.73 0.29 5.39
C ILE A 211 -7.51 1.44 6.03
N CYS A 212 -8.30 2.18 5.26
CA CYS A 212 -9.05 3.33 5.72
C CYS A 212 -10.35 2.93 6.44
N ASN A 213 -10.30 2.00 7.40
CA ASN A 213 -11.49 1.56 8.13
C ASN A 213 -11.81 2.51 9.31
N PRO A 214 -12.91 3.27 9.29
CA PRO A 214 -13.29 4.13 10.41
C PRO A 214 -13.84 3.34 11.61
N ALA A 215 -14.24 2.08 11.43
CA ALA A 215 -14.81 1.25 12.49
C ALA A 215 -13.76 0.55 13.38
N LEU A 216 -12.48 0.92 13.28
CA LEU A 216 -11.45 0.36 14.15
C LEU A 216 -11.71 0.77 15.61
N SER A 217 -11.66 -0.22 16.50
CA SER A 217 -11.90 0.00 17.93
C SER A 217 -10.90 1.00 18.51
N ARG A 218 -11.41 1.92 19.34
CA ARG A 218 -10.65 2.94 20.09
C ARG A 218 -10.05 4.08 19.25
N LEU A 219 -10.41 4.21 17.97
CA LEU A 219 -10.08 5.42 17.22
C LEU A 219 -10.72 6.66 17.85
N SER A 220 -9.99 7.77 17.86
CA SER A 220 -10.56 9.07 18.22
C SER A 220 -11.66 9.48 17.24
N PRO A 221 -12.61 10.36 17.64
CA PRO A 221 -13.61 10.88 16.71
C PRO A 221 -13.01 11.53 15.45
N SER A 222 -11.89 12.25 15.60
CA SER A 222 -11.17 12.86 14.47
C SER A 222 -10.55 11.79 13.56
N GLY A 223 -9.94 10.75 14.13
CA GLY A 223 -9.40 9.62 13.36
C GLY A 223 -10.48 8.89 12.57
N GLN A 224 -11.67 8.68 13.16
CA GLN A 224 -12.81 8.09 12.47
C GLN A 224 -13.28 8.95 11.29
N GLU A 225 -13.34 10.28 11.45
CA GLU A 225 -13.71 11.20 10.39
C GLU A 225 -12.71 11.19 9.22
N ILE A 226 -11.41 11.29 9.53
CA ILE A 226 -10.32 11.25 8.53
C ILE A 226 -10.41 9.95 7.73
N LEU A 227 -10.44 8.80 8.40
CA LEU A 227 -10.48 7.51 7.72
C LEU A 227 -11.78 7.31 6.93
N SER A 228 -12.93 7.76 7.44
CA SER A 228 -14.21 7.67 6.74
C SER A 228 -14.18 8.45 5.41
N LYS A 229 -13.65 9.68 5.44
CA LYS A 229 -13.51 10.51 4.24
C LYS A 229 -12.62 9.84 3.19
N GLU A 230 -11.47 9.32 3.60
CA GLU A 230 -10.56 8.61 2.71
C GLU A 230 -11.19 7.33 2.15
N GLN A 231 -11.84 6.53 3.00
CA GLN A 231 -12.52 5.29 2.59
C GLN A 231 -13.55 5.53 1.50
N GLN A 232 -14.35 6.61 1.63
CA GLN A 232 -15.38 6.97 0.66
C GLN A 232 -14.80 7.29 -0.72
N VAL A 233 -13.61 7.92 -0.78
CA VAL A 233 -12.91 8.20 -2.04
C VAL A 233 -12.57 6.90 -2.75
N TYR A 234 -11.89 5.97 -2.08
CA TYR A 234 -11.49 4.69 -2.66
C TYR A 234 -12.70 3.79 -2.99
N ALA A 235 -13.74 3.80 -2.15
CA ALA A 235 -14.98 3.06 -2.38
C ALA A 235 -15.72 3.54 -3.64
N LYS A 236 -15.85 4.86 -3.82
CA LYS A 236 -16.44 5.46 -5.01
C LYS A 236 -15.65 5.09 -6.27
N LEU A 237 -14.33 5.16 -6.20
CA LEU A 237 -13.43 4.80 -7.29
C LEU A 237 -13.55 3.32 -7.67
N LEU A 238 -13.59 2.42 -6.68
CA LEU A 238 -13.76 0.99 -6.94
C LEU A 238 -15.09 0.70 -7.62
N LEU A 239 -16.17 1.34 -7.17
CA LEU A 239 -17.48 1.20 -7.81
C LEU A 239 -17.41 1.69 -9.26
N GLN A 240 -16.82 2.85 -9.53
CA GLN A 240 -16.64 3.35 -10.90
C GLN A 240 -15.85 2.37 -11.76
N VAL A 241 -14.75 1.81 -11.26
CA VAL A 241 -13.96 0.78 -11.96
C VAL A 241 -14.80 -0.44 -12.30
N CYS A 242 -15.63 -0.92 -11.36
CA CYS A 242 -16.52 -2.05 -11.61
C CYS A 242 -17.56 -1.73 -12.69
N MET A 243 -18.12 -0.52 -12.69
CA MET A 243 -19.13 -0.05 -13.63
C MET A 243 -18.58 0.18 -15.05
N MET A 244 -17.28 0.47 -15.21
CA MET A 244 -16.68 0.70 -16.53
C MET A 244 -16.68 -0.55 -17.42
N LYS A 245 -16.55 -1.74 -16.82
CA LYS A 245 -16.53 -3.00 -17.56
C LYS A 245 -17.94 -3.45 -17.92
N ASP A 246 -18.87 -3.34 -16.98
CA ASP A 246 -20.28 -3.66 -17.14
C ASP A 246 -21.09 -2.83 -16.15
N ALA A 247 -21.87 -1.86 -16.65
CA ALA A 247 -22.66 -0.97 -15.80
C ALA A 247 -23.83 -1.70 -15.09
N ARG A 248 -24.28 -2.86 -15.60
CA ARG A 248 -25.36 -3.64 -15.01
C ARG A 248 -24.83 -4.54 -13.90
N GLU A 249 -23.72 -5.23 -14.15
CA GLU A 249 -23.10 -6.17 -13.19
C GLU A 249 -22.08 -5.49 -12.25
N GLY A 250 -21.71 -4.24 -12.53
CA GLY A 250 -20.76 -3.46 -11.75
C GLY A 250 -21.04 -3.41 -10.23
N PRO A 251 -22.28 -3.15 -9.77
CA PRO A 251 -22.58 -3.11 -8.34
C PRO A 251 -22.44 -4.49 -7.68
N ALA A 252 -22.82 -5.56 -8.39
CA ALA A 252 -22.67 -6.93 -7.91
C ALA A 252 -21.19 -7.33 -7.81
N ARG A 253 -20.37 -6.92 -8.80
CA ARG A 253 -18.92 -7.11 -8.76
C ARG A 253 -18.28 -6.34 -7.60
N TYR A 254 -18.68 -5.08 -7.39
CA TYR A 254 -18.23 -4.26 -6.26
C TYR A 254 -18.46 -4.96 -4.92
N GLY A 255 -19.69 -5.46 -4.68
CA GLY A 255 -20.02 -6.21 -3.46
C GLY A 255 -19.18 -7.47 -3.28
N LYS A 256 -18.95 -8.24 -4.35
CA LYS A 256 -18.09 -9.44 -4.32
C LYS A 256 -16.63 -9.10 -3.98
N ILE A 257 -16.11 -7.98 -4.48
CA ILE A 257 -14.75 -7.52 -4.18
C ILE A 257 -14.63 -7.09 -2.71
N LEU A 258 -15.62 -6.37 -2.17
CA LEU A 258 -15.62 -5.98 -0.75
C LEU A 258 -15.66 -7.20 0.18
N ALA A 259 -16.39 -8.26 -0.19
CA ALA A 259 -16.47 -9.49 0.60
C ALA A 259 -15.12 -10.20 0.79
N ILE A 260 -14.09 -9.84 0.01
CA ILE A 260 -12.71 -10.31 0.23
C ILE A 260 -12.20 -9.89 1.62
N ILE A 261 -12.60 -8.71 2.12
CA ILE A 261 -12.13 -8.19 3.42
C ILE A 261 -12.47 -9.17 4.55
N GLU A 262 -13.67 -9.76 4.53
CA GLU A 262 -14.10 -10.75 5.52
C GLU A 262 -13.26 -12.03 5.45
N LYS A 263 -12.95 -12.49 4.22
CA LYS A 263 -12.06 -13.65 4.01
C LYS A 263 -10.63 -13.38 4.54
N LEU A 264 -10.17 -12.13 4.54
CA LEU A 264 -8.87 -11.74 5.09
C LEU A 264 -8.83 -11.74 6.62
N GLU A 265 -9.95 -11.51 7.32
CA GLU A 265 -9.95 -11.61 8.80
C GLU A 265 -9.63 -13.04 9.25
N ARG A 266 -10.10 -14.06 8.52
CA ARG A 266 -9.78 -15.47 8.78
C ARG A 266 -8.27 -15.76 8.76
N GLN A 267 -7.48 -14.97 8.02
CA GLN A 267 -6.03 -15.19 7.91
C GLN A 267 -5.29 -14.97 9.23
N LYS A 268 -5.83 -14.11 10.12
CA LYS A 268 -5.29 -13.97 11.48
C LYS A 268 -5.46 -15.27 12.27
N ASP A 269 -6.63 -15.90 12.18
CA ASP A 269 -6.92 -17.15 12.89
C ASP A 269 -6.09 -18.32 12.35
N VAL A 270 -5.92 -18.40 11.03
CA VAL A 270 -5.04 -19.40 10.40
C VAL A 270 -3.59 -19.18 10.84
N THR A 271 -3.12 -17.93 10.85
CA THR A 271 -1.76 -17.60 11.32
C THR A 271 -1.56 -17.95 12.79
N ASN A 272 -2.57 -17.68 13.63
CA ASN A 272 -2.57 -18.12 15.02
C ASN A 272 -2.42 -19.64 15.09
N ARG A 273 -3.21 -20.41 14.33
CA ARG A 273 -3.10 -21.87 14.29
C ARG A 273 -1.72 -22.34 13.81
N VAL A 274 -1.14 -21.71 12.78
CA VAL A 274 0.24 -21.98 12.33
C VAL A 274 1.21 -21.79 13.48
N VAL A 275 1.17 -20.64 14.17
CA VAL A 275 2.04 -20.34 15.31
C VAL A 275 1.95 -21.42 16.40
N HIS A 276 0.73 -21.80 16.78
CA HIS A 276 0.51 -22.84 17.80
C HIS A 276 1.03 -24.21 17.34
N THR A 277 0.77 -24.58 16.09
CA THR A 277 1.23 -25.86 15.54
C THR A 277 2.75 -25.90 15.43
N LEU A 278 3.41 -24.83 14.99
CA LEU A 278 4.87 -24.75 14.91
C LEU A 278 5.51 -24.89 16.29
N ARG A 279 4.97 -24.22 17.32
CA ARG A 279 5.46 -24.37 18.70
C ARG A 279 5.29 -25.79 19.21
N ARG A 280 4.13 -26.43 18.95
CA ARG A 280 3.83 -27.79 19.43
C ARG A 280 4.61 -28.88 18.71
N LYS A 281 4.82 -28.74 17.40
CA LYS A 281 5.26 -29.85 16.52
C LYS A 281 6.64 -29.69 15.92
N TRP A 282 7.21 -28.49 15.96
CA TRP A 282 8.51 -28.24 15.33
C TRP A 282 9.52 -27.62 16.29
N LYS A 283 9.26 -26.41 16.78
CA LYS A 283 10.19 -25.69 17.66
C LYS A 283 9.42 -24.82 18.66
N PRO A 284 9.32 -25.26 19.94
CA PRO A 284 8.58 -24.53 20.98
C PRO A 284 9.03 -23.07 21.15
N ASP A 285 10.34 -22.84 21.09
CA ASP A 285 10.95 -21.52 21.25
C ASP A 285 11.14 -20.79 19.91
N PHE A 286 10.35 -21.13 18.88
CA PHE A 286 10.41 -20.39 17.62
C PHE A 286 9.95 -18.95 17.85
N HIS A 287 10.84 -18.01 17.51
CA HIS A 287 10.61 -16.59 17.68
C HIS A 287 9.69 -16.06 16.58
N PHE A 288 8.63 -15.37 16.98
CA PHE A 288 7.78 -14.57 16.11
C PHE A 288 8.00 -13.09 16.43
N SER A 289 8.21 -12.28 15.39
CA SER A 289 8.47 -10.85 15.52
C SER A 289 7.36 -10.12 16.26
N GLU A 290 7.71 -9.04 16.96
CA GLU A 290 6.80 -8.20 17.73
C GLU A 290 5.61 -7.71 16.89
N VAL A 291 5.83 -7.20 15.68
CA VAL A 291 4.74 -6.76 14.78
C VAL A 291 3.72 -7.85 14.43
N LEU A 292 4.15 -9.10 14.30
CA LEU A 292 3.24 -10.23 14.03
C LEU A 292 2.48 -10.60 15.31
N THR A 293 3.18 -10.63 16.43
CA THR A 293 2.60 -10.90 17.75
C THR A 293 1.51 -9.89 18.09
N GLU A 294 1.77 -8.60 17.85
CA GLU A 294 0.80 -7.54 18.05
C GLU A 294 -0.39 -7.59 17.09
N ALA A 295 -0.14 -7.78 15.78
CA ALA A 295 -1.18 -7.75 14.76
C ALA A 295 -2.13 -8.96 14.85
N CYS A 296 -1.60 -10.13 15.22
CA CYS A 296 -2.35 -11.37 15.33
C CYS A 296 -2.80 -11.69 16.76
N ARG A 297 -2.37 -10.89 17.76
CA ARG A 297 -2.62 -11.09 19.20
C ARG A 297 -2.11 -12.44 19.70
N LEU A 298 -0.90 -12.82 19.30
CA LEU A 298 -0.31 -14.13 19.59
C LEU A 298 0.02 -14.38 21.07
N ASP A 299 0.06 -13.33 21.89
CA ASP A 299 0.49 -13.41 23.30
C ASP A 299 -0.57 -13.91 24.29
N HIS A 300 -1.82 -14.14 23.87
CA HIS A 300 -2.85 -14.63 24.80
C HIS A 300 -2.58 -16.04 25.36
N ASN A 301 -1.59 -16.78 24.84
CA ASN A 301 -1.30 -18.15 25.27
C ASN A 301 0.04 -18.38 25.96
N LYS A 302 0.91 -17.37 26.18
CA LYS A 302 2.13 -17.58 27.02
C LYS A 302 1.78 -18.03 28.44
N SER A 303 0.63 -17.61 28.98
CA SER A 303 0.19 -17.98 30.34
C SER A 303 -0.35 -19.41 30.48
N LEU A 304 -0.76 -20.09 29.41
CA LEU A 304 -1.30 -21.45 29.54
C LEU A 304 -0.19 -22.51 29.58
N TYR A 305 0.90 -22.32 28.83
CA TYR A 305 1.98 -23.31 28.74
C TYR A 305 2.90 -23.33 29.96
N MET A 306 3.06 -22.20 30.68
CA MET A 306 3.79 -22.21 31.96
C MET A 306 3.01 -22.81 33.14
N LYS A 307 1.71 -23.06 32.99
CA LYS A 307 0.91 -23.72 34.04
C LYS A 307 0.92 -25.24 33.92
N THR A 308 1.36 -25.81 32.80
CA THR A 308 1.36 -27.27 32.60
C THR A 308 2.65 -27.94 33.08
N GLU A 309 3.75 -27.17 33.26
CA GLU A 309 5.04 -27.72 33.72
C GLU A 309 5.25 -27.68 35.25
N ILE A 310 4.28 -27.17 36.03
CA ILE A 310 4.39 -27.06 37.50
C ILE A 310 3.50 -28.10 38.23
N GLN A 311 2.83 -29.01 37.51
CA GLN A 311 1.97 -30.03 38.13
C GLN A 311 2.58 -31.43 38.26
N ASP A 312 3.82 -31.64 37.78
CA ASP A 312 4.54 -32.90 37.97
C ASP A 312 5.84 -32.68 38.77
N PHE A 313 5.70 -32.36 40.06
CA PHE A 313 6.71 -32.59 41.11
C PHE A 313 6.03 -32.80 42.48
#